data_AF-A0A3M7GJ21-F1
#
_entry.id   AF-A0A3M7GJ21-F1
#
_cell.length_a   1.000
_cell.length_b   1.000
_cell.length_c   1.000
_cell.angle_alpha   90.00
_cell.angle_beta   90.00
_cell.angle_gamma   90.00
#
_symmetry.space_group_name_H-M   'P 1'
#
loop_
_entity.id
_entity.type
_entity.pdbx_description
1 polymer ?
#
loop_
_entity_poly.entity_id
_entity_poly.type
_entity_poly.pdbx_seq_one_letter_code
_entity_poly.pdbx_strand_id
1 'polypeptide(L)'
;MAPAIPQQGKVPVAGSAQNAEKESTAARLVGAGTAGITELIVFHPVDTIAKRLMSNQGRVTSSSQLNSVIFKDAASEPAFRRFFTLFPGLGYAAAYKVLQRVYKYGGQPFVRDYLAKNHGSTFDSTFGKSTGKTMMHATAGSLIGIGEIVLLPLDVLKIKRQTNPEAFRGRGILRIIGDEGFGLYRGWGWTAARNAPGS
;
A
#
# COMPACT_ATOMS: atom_id res chain seq x y z
N MET A 1 10.18 -18.88 64.92
CA MET A 1 10.79 -18.55 63.62
C MET A 1 10.01 -19.29 62.54
N ALA A 2 9.14 -18.58 61.81
CA ALA A 2 8.39 -19.19 60.71
C ALA A 2 9.32 -19.36 59.50
N PRO A 3 9.28 -20.49 58.78
CA PRO A 3 10.14 -20.71 57.62
C PRO A 3 9.71 -19.78 56.47
N ALA A 4 10.67 -19.07 55.89
CA ALA A 4 10.45 -18.18 54.76
C ALA A 4 10.10 -19.01 53.51
N ILE A 5 8.95 -18.73 52.91
CA ILE A 5 8.53 -19.30 51.63
C ILE A 5 9.41 -18.67 50.54
N PRO A 6 10.13 -19.46 49.72
CA PRO A 6 10.95 -18.90 48.66
C PRO A 6 10.05 -18.25 47.60
N GLN A 7 10.27 -16.95 47.35
CA GLN A 7 9.62 -16.25 46.24
C GLN A 7 10.10 -16.88 44.93
N GLN A 8 9.21 -17.63 44.27
CA GLN A 8 9.43 -18.05 42.89
C GLN A 8 9.55 -16.79 42.03
N GLY A 9 10.75 -16.53 41.52
CA GLY A 9 11.00 -15.48 40.55
C GLY A 9 10.04 -15.63 39.37
N LYS A 10 9.31 -14.56 39.06
CA LYS A 10 8.47 -14.47 37.87
C LYS A 10 9.34 -14.78 36.65
N VAL A 11 9.20 -15.99 36.12
CA VAL A 11 9.70 -16.32 34.78
C VAL A 11 8.97 -15.38 33.82
N PRO A 12 9.66 -14.56 33.00
CA PRO A 12 8.99 -13.73 32.01
C PRO A 12 8.32 -14.69 31.03
N VAL A 13 6.99 -14.79 31.13
CA VAL A 13 6.18 -15.57 30.20
C VAL A 13 6.37 -14.93 28.84
N ALA A 14 7.12 -15.60 27.96
CA ALA A 14 7.36 -15.14 26.60
C ALA A 14 6.01 -14.83 25.95
N GLY A 15 5.84 -13.58 25.51
CA GLY A 15 4.58 -13.11 24.92
C GLY A 15 4.27 -13.91 23.67
N SER A 16 2.97 -14.12 23.39
CA SER A 16 2.50 -14.89 22.22
C SER A 16 3.03 -14.37 20.87
N ALA A 17 3.52 -13.12 20.85
CA ALA A 17 4.13 -12.45 19.72
C ALA A 17 5.63 -12.71 19.51
N GLN A 18 6.35 -13.30 20.48
CA GLN A 18 7.81 -13.49 20.41
C GLN A 18 8.24 -14.71 19.59
N ASN A 19 7.34 -15.66 19.30
CA ASN A 19 7.61 -16.89 18.57
C ASN A 19 7.31 -16.80 17.05
N ALA A 20 7.44 -15.62 16.44
CA ALA A 20 7.30 -15.48 14.99
C ALA A 20 8.64 -15.80 14.30
N GLU A 21 8.66 -16.79 13.40
CA GLU A 21 9.81 -17.03 12.53
C GLU A 21 10.18 -15.75 11.77
N LYS A 22 11.47 -15.40 11.82
CA LYS A 22 11.98 -14.21 11.14
C LYS A 22 12.32 -14.56 9.70
N GLU A 23 11.40 -14.23 8.79
CA GLU A 23 11.69 -14.24 7.36
C GLU A 23 12.85 -13.30 7.03
N SER A 24 13.64 -13.66 6.02
CA SER A 24 14.71 -12.80 5.48
C SER A 24 14.13 -11.48 4.96
N THR A 25 14.86 -10.38 5.19
CA THR A 25 14.50 -9.06 4.64
C THR A 25 14.38 -9.09 3.12
N ALA A 26 15.27 -9.83 2.45
CA ALA A 26 15.21 -10.00 1.00
C ALA A 26 13.92 -10.72 0.57
N ALA A 27 13.52 -11.78 1.30
CA ALA A 27 12.29 -12.50 1.02
C ALA A 27 11.05 -11.61 1.18
N ARG A 28 11.01 -10.77 2.23
CA ARG A 28 9.92 -9.82 2.47
C ARG A 28 9.79 -8.79 1.33
N LEU A 29 10.91 -8.19 0.92
CA LEU A 29 10.91 -7.16 -0.12
C LEU A 29 10.61 -7.72 -1.51
N VAL A 30 11.24 -8.83 -1.88
CA VAL A 30 11.00 -9.49 -3.18
C VAL A 30 9.59 -10.07 -3.23
N GLY A 31 9.12 -10.68 -2.14
CA GLY A 31 7.75 -11.17 -2.02
C GLY A 31 6.73 -10.06 -2.20
N ALA A 32 6.90 -8.93 -1.50
CA ALA A 32 6.03 -7.76 -1.64
C ALA A 32 6.07 -7.15 -3.04
N GLY A 33 7.26 -7.10 -3.68
CA GLY A 33 7.42 -6.59 -5.04
C GLY A 33 6.71 -7.45 -6.09
N THR A 34 6.96 -8.76 -6.06
CA THR A 34 6.31 -9.73 -6.95
C THR A 34 4.80 -9.74 -6.74
N ALA A 35 4.34 -9.71 -5.48
CA ALA A 35 2.92 -9.61 -5.16
C ALA A 35 2.30 -8.33 -5.76
N GLY A 36 2.98 -7.19 -5.63
CA GLY A 36 2.53 -5.91 -6.20
C GLY A 36 2.46 -5.91 -7.73
N ILE A 37 3.39 -6.60 -8.40
CA ILE A 37 3.35 -6.75 -9.86
C ILE A 37 2.19 -7.66 -10.29
N THR A 38 2.02 -8.81 -9.61
CA THR A 38 0.90 -9.72 -9.88
C THR A 38 -0.44 -9.04 -9.65
N GLU A 39 -0.58 -8.30 -8.55
CA GLU A 39 -1.76 -7.49 -8.27
C GLU A 39 -2.05 -6.51 -9.41
N LEU A 40 -1.02 -5.83 -9.92
CA LEU A 40 -1.18 -4.92 -11.05
C LEU A 40 -1.65 -5.66 -12.30
N ILE A 41 -1.08 -6.81 -12.64
CA ILE A 41 -1.46 -7.57 -13.85
C ILE A 41 -2.92 -8.03 -13.77
N VAL A 42 -3.35 -8.51 -12.60
CA VAL A 42 -4.69 -9.08 -12.40
C VAL A 42 -5.76 -8.00 -12.25
N PHE A 43 -5.52 -6.99 -11.40
CA PHE A 43 -6.56 -6.03 -11.02
C PHE A 43 -6.57 -4.76 -11.85
N HIS A 44 -5.47 -4.38 -12.49
CA HIS A 44 -5.45 -3.15 -13.29
C HIS A 44 -6.42 -3.16 -14.48
N PRO A 45 -6.63 -4.28 -15.20
CA PRO A 45 -7.67 -4.35 -16.22
C PRO A 45 -9.06 -4.09 -15.66
N VAL A 46 -9.37 -4.68 -14.51
CA VAL A 46 -10.66 -4.53 -13.82
C VAL A 46 -10.85 -3.07 -13.38
N ASP A 47 -9.83 -2.46 -12.78
CA ASP A 47 -9.83 -1.03 -12.43
C ASP A 47 -10.12 -0.14 -13.64
N THR A 48 -9.49 -0.42 -14.78
CA THR A 48 -9.65 0.38 -16.00
C THR A 48 -11.06 0.25 -16.55
N ILE A 49 -11.61 -0.96 -16.62
CA ILE A 49 -12.99 -1.19 -17.05
C ILE A 49 -13.95 -0.46 -16.12
N ALA A 50 -13.81 -0.63 -14.81
CA ALA A 50 -14.66 0.03 -13.82
C ALA A 50 -14.60 1.55 -13.95
N LYS A 51 -13.41 2.14 -14.11
CA LYS A 51 -13.25 3.59 -14.32
C LYS A 51 -13.89 4.07 -15.61
N ARG A 52 -13.73 3.35 -16.72
CA ARG A 52 -14.35 3.71 -18.00
C ARG A 52 -15.88 3.66 -17.89
N LEU A 53 -16.42 2.65 -17.23
CA LEU A 53 -17.85 2.53 -16.95
C LEU A 53 -18.36 3.65 -16.03
N MET A 54 -17.67 3.94 -14.92
CA MET A 54 -18.03 5.02 -14.00
C MET A 54 -17.99 6.40 -14.67
N SER A 55 -17.07 6.61 -15.63
CA SER A 55 -16.96 7.87 -16.37
C SER A 55 -17.98 8.02 -17.51
N ASN A 56 -18.65 6.93 -17.90
CA ASN A 56 -19.60 6.95 -19.00
C ASN A 56 -20.95 7.50 -18.53
N GLN A 57 -21.33 8.66 -19.06
CA GLN A 57 -22.55 9.38 -18.65
C GLN A 57 -23.82 8.82 -19.33
N GLY A 58 -23.69 8.12 -20.45
CA GLY A 58 -24.81 7.55 -21.20
C GLY A 58 -25.24 6.17 -20.69
N ARG A 59 -26.53 5.82 -20.84
CA ARG A 59 -26.97 4.44 -20.58
C ARG A 59 -26.38 3.49 -21.62
N VAL A 60 -25.82 2.38 -21.15
CA VAL A 60 -25.37 1.28 -22.01
C VAL A 60 -26.56 0.39 -22.31
N THR A 61 -26.99 0.35 -23.57
CA THR A 61 -28.19 -0.39 -24.00
C THR A 61 -27.88 -1.62 -24.85
N SER A 62 -26.62 -1.78 -25.29
CA SER A 62 -26.21 -2.91 -26.13
C SER A 62 -24.79 -3.39 -25.83
N SER A 63 -24.49 -4.64 -26.18
CA SER A 63 -23.16 -5.24 -26.04
C SER A 63 -22.10 -4.55 -26.91
N SER A 64 -22.51 -4.00 -28.06
CA SER A 64 -21.62 -3.21 -28.92
C SER A 64 -21.22 -1.89 -28.24
N GLN A 65 -22.19 -1.21 -27.62
CA GLN A 65 -21.94 0.01 -26.85
C GLN A 65 -21.12 -0.27 -25.58
N LEU A 66 -21.32 -1.43 -24.94
CA LEU A 66 -20.47 -1.84 -23.81
C LEU A 66 -19.01 -2.02 -24.26
N ASN A 67 -18.80 -2.68 -25.40
CA ASN A 67 -17.47 -2.92 -25.97
C ASN A 67 -16.79 -1.59 -26.37
N SER A 68 -17.53 -0.62 -26.90
CA SER A 68 -17.00 0.72 -27.20
C SER A 68 -16.68 1.53 -25.95
N VAL A 69 -17.48 1.44 -24.89
CA VAL A 69 -17.16 2.09 -23.60
C VAL A 69 -15.91 1.47 -22.97
N ILE A 70 -15.80 0.13 -22.98
CA ILE A 70 -14.68 -0.58 -22.38
C ILE A 70 -13.39 -0.37 -23.16
N PHE A 71 -13.38 -0.51 -24.48
CA PHE A 71 -12.14 -0.53 -25.29
C PHE A 71 -11.92 0.73 -26.13
N LYS A 72 -12.86 1.68 -26.11
CA LYS A 72 -12.80 2.93 -26.89
C LYS A 72 -12.55 2.64 -28.37
N ASP A 73 -11.58 3.30 -28.97
CA ASP A 73 -11.21 3.16 -30.39
C ASP A 73 -10.72 1.75 -30.75
N ALA A 74 -10.31 0.95 -29.76
CA ALA A 74 -9.87 -0.43 -29.97
C ALA A 74 -11.02 -1.45 -29.91
N ALA A 75 -12.28 -1.04 -29.88
CA ALA A 75 -13.42 -1.96 -29.76
C ALA A 75 -13.52 -3.00 -30.88
N SER A 76 -13.06 -2.65 -32.08
CA SER A 76 -13.00 -3.53 -33.26
C SER A 76 -11.67 -4.29 -33.41
N GLU A 77 -10.69 -4.05 -32.54
CA GLU A 77 -9.36 -4.65 -32.62
C GLU A 77 -9.34 -6.12 -32.10
N PRO A 78 -8.34 -6.92 -32.50
CA PRO A 78 -8.13 -8.25 -31.96
C PRO A 78 -8.05 -8.26 -30.42
N ALA A 79 -8.49 -9.36 -29.81
CA ALA A 79 -8.61 -9.49 -28.35
C ALA A 79 -7.31 -9.15 -27.59
N PHE A 80 -6.16 -9.52 -28.17
CA PHE A 80 -4.85 -9.18 -27.61
C PHE A 80 -4.63 -7.66 -27.54
N ARG A 81 -4.84 -6.93 -28.64
CA ARG A 81 -4.70 -5.45 -28.64
C ARG A 81 -5.68 -4.79 -27.67
N ARG A 82 -6.92 -5.29 -27.62
CA ARG A 82 -7.93 -4.86 -26.64
C ARG A 82 -7.45 -5.01 -25.20
N PHE A 83 -6.85 -6.15 -24.85
CA PHE A 83 -6.30 -6.41 -23.52
C PHE A 83 -5.23 -5.39 -23.11
N PHE A 84 -4.27 -5.07 -23.98
CA PHE A 84 -3.23 -4.06 -23.65
C PHE A 84 -3.80 -2.65 -23.48
N THR A 85 -4.91 -2.31 -24.14
CA THR A 85 -5.58 -1.01 -23.91
C THR A 85 -6.15 -0.87 -22.50
N LEU A 86 -6.31 -1.97 -21.76
CA LEU A 86 -6.77 -1.98 -20.36
C LEU A 86 -5.65 -1.63 -19.37
N PHE A 87 -4.43 -1.42 -19.85
CA PHE A 87 -3.30 -0.94 -19.06
C PHE A 87 -2.81 0.46 -19.48
N PRO A 88 -3.69 1.47 -19.55
CA PRO A 88 -3.28 2.81 -19.94
C PRO A 88 -2.32 3.39 -18.91
N GLY A 89 -1.17 3.89 -19.36
CA GLY A 89 -0.19 4.51 -18.47
C GLY A 89 0.62 3.52 -17.62
N LEU A 90 0.75 2.27 -18.07
CA LEU A 90 1.80 1.33 -17.62
C LEU A 90 3.15 2.02 -17.75
N GLY A 91 3.73 2.40 -16.62
CA GLY A 91 4.86 3.31 -16.52
C GLY A 91 4.94 3.84 -15.11
N TYR A 92 5.01 5.16 -14.96
CA TYR A 92 5.15 5.81 -13.64
C TYR A 92 4.08 5.38 -12.63
N ALA A 93 2.82 5.24 -13.05
CA ALA A 93 1.74 4.82 -12.15
C ALA A 93 1.88 3.37 -11.67
N ALA A 94 2.42 2.48 -12.51
CA ALA A 94 2.68 1.09 -12.15
C ALA A 94 3.88 0.98 -11.21
N ALA A 95 4.98 1.67 -11.53
CA ALA A 95 6.16 1.76 -10.66
C ALA A 95 5.79 2.32 -9.28
N TYR A 96 5.00 3.40 -9.24
CA TYR A 96 4.48 3.95 -7.99
C TYR A 96 3.65 2.92 -7.20
N LYS A 97 2.69 2.24 -7.84
CA LYS A 97 1.86 1.21 -7.17
C LYS A 97 2.74 0.10 -6.57
N VAL A 98 3.73 -0.40 -7.32
CA VAL A 98 4.64 -1.44 -6.84
C VAL A 98 5.49 -0.95 -5.67
N LEU A 99 6.08 0.25 -5.76
CA LEU A 99 6.84 0.85 -4.66
C LEU A 99 5.98 1.04 -3.41
N GLN A 100 4.72 1.47 -3.59
CA GLN A 100 3.75 1.57 -2.50
C GLN A 100 3.47 0.21 -1.85
N ARG A 101 3.34 -0.87 -2.64
CA ARG A 101 3.17 -2.24 -2.11
C ARG A 101 4.41 -2.74 -1.38
N VAL A 102 5.60 -2.52 -1.93
CA VAL A 102 6.86 -2.88 -1.27
C VAL A 102 7.00 -2.16 0.06
N TYR A 103 6.70 -0.86 0.11
CA TYR A 103 6.72 -0.09 1.34
C TYR A 103 5.72 -0.63 2.37
N LYS A 104 4.45 -0.83 1.97
CA LYS A 104 3.40 -1.26 2.90
C LYS A 104 3.61 -2.69 3.38
N TYR A 105 3.67 -3.64 2.45
CA TYR A 105 3.72 -5.07 2.77
C TYR A 105 5.12 -5.52 3.20
N GLY A 106 6.18 -4.91 2.65
CA GLY A 106 7.53 -5.16 3.09
C GLY A 106 7.87 -4.48 4.42
N GLY A 107 7.33 -3.27 4.68
CA GLY A 107 7.60 -2.48 5.87
C GLY A 107 6.83 -2.92 7.13
N GLN A 108 5.57 -3.32 6.99
CA GLN A 108 4.72 -3.70 8.13
C GLN A 108 5.30 -4.81 9.02
N PRO A 109 5.92 -5.88 8.48
CA PRO A 109 6.60 -6.86 9.32
C PRO A 109 7.69 -6.28 10.22
N PHE A 110 8.43 -5.26 9.77
CA PHE A 110 9.47 -4.62 10.61
C PHE A 110 8.86 -3.88 11.80
N VAL A 111 7.79 -3.09 11.56
CA VAL A 111 7.10 -2.37 12.62
C VAL A 111 6.44 -3.34 13.59
N ARG A 112 5.80 -4.40 13.06
CA ARG A 112 5.23 -5.47 13.88
C ARG A 112 6.30 -6.14 14.76
N ASP A 113 7.43 -6.53 14.18
CA ASP A 113 8.50 -7.22 14.91
C ASP A 113 9.11 -6.31 15.99
N TYR A 114 9.22 -5.01 15.72
CA TYR A 114 9.60 -4.00 16.70
C TYR A 114 8.59 -3.89 17.85
N LEU A 115 7.29 -3.77 17.54
CA LEU A 115 6.24 -3.68 18.56
C LEU A 115 6.15 -4.97 19.39
N ALA A 116 6.27 -6.14 18.76
CA ALA A 116 6.27 -7.43 19.45
C ALA A 116 7.43 -7.54 20.44
N LYS A 117 8.63 -7.09 20.04
CA LYS A 117 9.82 -7.15 20.88
C LYS A 117 9.77 -6.17 22.06
N ASN A 118 9.35 -4.93 21.83
CA ASN A 118 9.50 -3.86 22.82
C ASN A 118 8.21 -3.55 23.60
N HIS A 119 7.05 -3.83 23.02
CA HIS A 119 5.74 -3.43 23.55
C HIS A 119 4.73 -4.59 23.66
N GLY A 120 5.07 -5.80 23.21
CA GLY A 120 4.15 -6.94 23.17
C GLY A 120 3.50 -7.26 24.52
N SER A 121 4.27 -7.22 25.61
CA SER A 121 3.76 -7.41 26.97
C SER A 121 2.78 -6.31 27.42
N THR A 122 2.96 -5.08 26.92
CA THR A 122 2.05 -3.95 27.18
C THR A 122 0.73 -4.15 26.45
N PHE A 123 0.78 -4.60 25.19
CA PHE A 123 -0.43 -4.96 24.43
C PHE A 123 -1.20 -6.11 25.08
N ASP A 124 -0.50 -7.18 25.47
CA ASP A 124 -1.11 -8.35 26.11
C ASP A 124 -1.71 -8.02 27.49
N SER A 125 -1.11 -7.12 28.26
CA SER A 125 -1.64 -6.69 29.57
C SER A 125 -2.79 -5.70 29.47
N THR A 126 -2.80 -4.84 28.45
CA THR A 126 -3.84 -3.81 28.27
C THR A 126 -5.10 -4.38 27.63
N PHE A 127 -4.94 -5.24 26.61
CA PHE A 127 -6.06 -5.74 25.80
C PHE A 127 -6.33 -7.24 26.00
N GLY A 128 -5.50 -7.95 26.77
CA GLY A 128 -5.55 -9.40 26.93
C GLY A 128 -4.83 -10.14 25.80
N LYS A 129 -4.42 -11.40 26.03
CA LYS A 129 -3.55 -12.16 25.10
C LYS A 129 -4.16 -12.39 23.70
N SER A 130 -5.49 -12.50 23.61
CA SER A 130 -6.19 -12.67 22.33
C SER A 130 -6.23 -11.37 21.52
N THR A 131 -6.74 -10.30 22.13
CA THR A 131 -6.95 -9.01 21.47
C THR A 131 -5.67 -8.19 21.37
N GLY A 132 -4.71 -8.37 22.29
CA GLY A 132 -3.42 -7.67 22.32
C GLY A 132 -2.60 -7.91 21.05
N LYS A 133 -2.56 -9.15 20.56
CA LYS A 133 -1.93 -9.47 19.27
C LYS A 133 -2.61 -8.71 18.13
N THR A 134 -3.93 -8.75 18.02
CA THR A 134 -4.69 -8.03 16.98
C THR A 134 -4.46 -6.51 17.04
N MET A 135 -4.51 -5.91 18.23
CA MET A 135 -4.27 -4.49 18.42
C MET A 135 -2.85 -4.09 18.05
N MET A 136 -1.86 -4.93 18.34
CA MET A 136 -0.48 -4.71 17.92
C MET A 136 -0.33 -4.76 16.39
N HIS A 137 -0.98 -5.73 15.72
CA HIS A 137 -0.99 -5.80 14.25
C HIS A 137 -1.68 -4.59 13.61
N ALA A 138 -2.81 -4.15 14.16
CA ALA A 138 -3.52 -2.95 13.71
C ALA A 138 -2.67 -1.69 13.94
N THR A 139 -1.96 -1.60 15.06
CA THR A 139 -1.03 -0.49 15.33
C THR A 139 0.12 -0.48 14.32
N ALA A 140 0.69 -1.65 14.00
CA ALA A 140 1.73 -1.76 12.98
C ALA A 140 1.22 -1.33 11.58
N GLY A 141 0.00 -1.74 11.22
CA GLY A 141 -0.69 -1.32 10.00
C GLY A 141 -0.89 0.20 9.95
N SER A 142 -1.45 0.77 11.01
CA SER A 142 -1.68 2.21 11.16
C SER A 142 -0.39 3.04 11.03
N LEU A 143 0.69 2.63 11.70
CA LEU A 143 1.99 3.32 11.64
C LEU A 143 2.58 3.31 10.21
N ILE A 144 2.51 2.18 9.51
CA ILE A 144 2.91 2.10 8.10
C ILE A 144 1.99 2.93 7.20
N GLY A 145 0.69 2.92 7.48
CA GLY A 145 -0.30 3.74 6.79
C GLY A 145 0.01 5.23 6.85
N ILE A 146 0.27 5.72 8.06
CA ILE A 146 0.72 7.11 8.30
C ILE A 146 2.04 7.35 7.58
N GLY A 147 2.98 6.41 7.66
CA GLY A 147 4.27 6.49 7.00
C GLY A 147 4.23 6.60 5.46
N GLU A 148 3.08 6.31 4.83
CA GLU A 148 2.86 6.59 3.39
C GLU A 148 3.08 8.08 3.04
N ILE A 149 3.08 9.00 4.02
CA ILE A 149 3.53 10.39 3.81
C ILE A 149 4.90 10.45 3.13
N VAL A 150 5.82 9.50 3.38
CA VAL A 150 7.13 9.44 2.73
C VAL A 150 7.01 9.24 1.22
N LEU A 151 5.94 8.59 0.76
CA LEU A 151 5.66 8.35 -0.66
C LEU A 151 4.81 9.47 -1.30
N LEU A 152 4.33 10.42 -0.51
CA LEU A 152 3.50 11.53 -0.98
C LEU A 152 4.13 12.31 -2.14
N PRO A 153 5.46 12.56 -2.19
CA PRO A 153 6.06 13.19 -3.36
C PRO A 153 5.85 12.39 -4.65
N LEU A 154 5.96 11.06 -4.59
CA LEU A 154 5.72 10.21 -5.76
C LEU A 154 4.24 10.21 -6.15
N ASP A 155 3.32 10.31 -5.18
CA ASP A 155 1.88 10.48 -5.45
C ASP A 155 1.57 11.79 -6.16
N VAL A 156 2.12 12.90 -5.67
CA VAL A 156 1.91 14.23 -6.26
C VAL A 156 2.48 14.25 -7.68
N LEU A 157 3.68 13.72 -7.88
CA LEU A 157 4.29 13.60 -9.21
C LEU A 157 3.45 12.72 -10.15
N LYS A 158 2.89 11.61 -9.66
CA LYS A 158 1.99 10.73 -10.43
C LYS A 158 0.75 11.49 -10.88
N ILE A 159 0.09 12.20 -9.97
CA ILE A 159 -1.12 12.97 -10.27
C ILE A 159 -0.79 14.06 -11.29
N LYS A 160 0.26 14.85 -11.04
CA LYS A 160 0.65 15.94 -11.93
C LYS A 160 1.03 15.43 -13.33
N ARG A 161 1.68 14.28 -13.44
CA ARG A 161 1.97 13.65 -14.74
C ARG A 161 0.70 13.21 -15.47
N GLN A 162 -0.32 12.76 -14.74
CA GLN A 162 -1.61 12.34 -15.29
C GLN A 162 -2.50 13.53 -15.68
N THR A 163 -2.47 14.62 -14.93
CA THR A 163 -3.30 15.81 -15.16
C THR A 163 -2.65 16.84 -16.08
N ASN A 164 -1.32 16.93 -16.11
CA ASN A 164 -0.56 17.84 -16.96
C ASN A 164 0.71 17.15 -17.50
N PRO A 165 0.58 16.25 -18.50
CA PRO A 165 1.72 15.56 -19.08
C PRO A 165 2.72 16.51 -19.78
N GLU A 166 2.26 17.66 -20.24
CA GLU A 166 3.08 18.66 -20.94
C GLU A 166 4.09 19.33 -20.00
N ALA A 167 3.71 19.59 -18.74
CA ALA A 167 4.60 20.15 -17.73
C ALA A 167 5.83 19.26 -17.41
N PHE A 168 5.76 17.98 -17.76
CA PHE A 168 6.85 17.02 -17.59
C PHE A 168 7.56 16.67 -18.91
N ARG A 169 7.15 17.25 -20.05
CA ARG A 169 7.79 16.99 -21.34
C ARG A 169 9.11 17.77 -21.39
N GLY A 170 10.22 17.05 -21.53
CA GLY A 170 11.56 17.66 -21.59
C GLY A 170 12.16 18.09 -20.24
N ARG A 171 11.49 17.88 -19.11
CA ARG A 171 12.03 18.11 -17.76
C ARG A 171 12.36 16.80 -17.08
N GLY A 172 13.57 16.69 -16.52
CA GLY A 172 13.97 15.55 -15.70
C GLY A 172 13.24 15.55 -14.34
N ILE A 173 12.88 14.36 -13.85
CA ILE A 173 12.15 14.17 -12.58
C ILE A 173 12.88 14.85 -11.41
N LEU A 174 14.21 14.76 -11.36
CA LEU A 174 15.02 15.38 -10.30
C LEU A 174 14.92 16.91 -10.30
N ARG A 175 14.83 17.52 -11.49
CA ARG A 175 14.65 18.97 -11.62
C ARG A 175 13.27 19.40 -11.11
N ILE A 176 12.22 18.64 -11.46
CA ILE A 176 10.86 18.88 -10.96
C ILE A 176 10.80 18.75 -9.44
N ILE A 177 11.47 17.74 -8.87
CA ILE A 177 11.56 17.58 -7.42
C ILE A 177 12.26 18.78 -6.78
N GLY A 178 13.37 19.25 -7.36
CA GLY A 178 14.07 20.43 -6.89
C GLY A 178 13.23 21.72 -6.96
N ASP A 179 12.48 21.89 -8.04
CA ASP A 179 11.64 23.07 -8.26
C ASP A 179 10.41 23.10 -7.34
N GLU A 180 9.82 21.94 -7.03
CA GLU A 180 8.63 21.84 -6.18
C GLU A 180 8.97 21.75 -4.68
N GLY A 181 10.14 21.17 -4.34
CA GLY A 181 10.62 21.02 -2.97
C GLY A 181 9.57 20.43 -2.02
N PHE A 182 9.37 21.09 -0.88
CA PHE A 182 8.37 20.67 0.13
C PHE A 182 6.91 20.83 -0.34
N GLY A 183 6.65 21.51 -1.46
CA GLY A 183 5.33 21.57 -2.08
C GLY A 183 4.78 20.19 -2.46
N LEU A 184 5.66 19.20 -2.65
CA LEU A 184 5.32 17.81 -2.89
C LEU A 184 4.70 17.10 -1.66
N TYR A 185 4.80 17.68 -0.46
CA TYR A 185 4.18 17.15 0.76
C TYR A 185 2.84 17.81 1.09
N ARG A 186 2.28 18.64 0.20
CA ARG A 186 0.96 19.25 0.44
C ARG A 186 -0.10 18.17 0.63
N GLY A 187 -0.89 18.32 1.69
CA GLY A 187 -1.93 17.36 2.05
C GLY A 187 -1.45 16.19 2.92
N TRP A 188 -0.22 16.21 3.44
CA TRP A 188 0.32 15.15 4.30
C TRP A 188 -0.57 14.83 5.51
N GLY A 189 -1.15 15.84 6.15
CA GLY A 189 -2.05 15.64 7.30
C GLY A 189 -3.31 14.86 6.92
N TRP A 190 -3.87 15.13 5.74
CA TRP A 190 -5.02 14.37 5.22
C TRP A 190 -4.64 12.94 4.83
N THR A 191 -3.45 12.75 4.26
CA THR A 191 -2.91 11.40 3.99
C THR A 191 -2.72 10.60 5.29
N ALA A 192 -2.19 11.23 6.34
CA ALA A 192 -2.08 10.59 7.66
C ALA A 192 -3.45 10.21 8.21
N ALA A 193 -4.38 11.17 8.22
CA ALA A 193 -5.71 10.99 8.80
C ALA A 193 -6.51 9.89 8.09
N ARG A 194 -6.43 9.80 6.75
CA ARG A 194 -7.13 8.74 5.99
C ARG A 194 -6.51 7.37 6.19
N ASN A 195 -5.18 7.30 6.30
CA ASN A 195 -4.46 6.03 6.31
C ASN A 195 -4.31 5.43 7.71
N ALA A 196 -4.34 6.25 8.76
CA ALA A 196 -4.23 5.78 10.14
C ALA A 196 -5.31 4.75 10.53
N PRO A 197 -6.61 4.93 10.22
CA PRO A 197 -7.64 3.93 10.54
C PRO A 197 -7.82 2.87 9.45
N GLY A 198 -7.36 3.13 8.22
CA GLY A 198 -7.66 2.31 7.04
C GLY A 198 -6.57 1.33 6.62
N SER A 199 -5.46 1.21 7.38
CA SER A 199 -4.31 0.37 7.05
C SER A 199 -4.18 -0.88 7.90
#